data_AF-A0A1B9JIW8-F1
#
_entry.id   AF-A0A1B9JIW8-F1
#
_cell.length_a   1.000
_cell.length_b   1.000
_cell.length_c   1.000
_cell.angle_alpha   90.00
_cell.angle_beta   90.00
_cell.angle_gamma   90.00
#
_symmetry.space_group_name_H-M   'P 1'
#
loop_
_entity.id
_entity.type
_entity.pdbx_description
1 polymer ?
#
loop_
_entity_poly.entity_id
_entity_poly.type
_entity_poly.pdbx_seq_one_letter_code
_entity_poly.pdbx_strand_id
1 'polypeptide(L)' 'MANISLDAVDSINSKLDQANAITTLLMSECDKDTKLSDELRSYVLWAISDLITDSKKLFSSETESKGRK' A
#
# COMPACT_ATOMS: atom_id res chain seq x y z
N MET A 1 -23.06 6.06 -13.52
CA MET A 1 -21.63 6.17 -13.20
C MET A 1 -21.54 6.37 -11.71
N ALA A 2 -20.84 5.48 -10.97
CA ALA A 2 -20.73 5.62 -9.52
C ALA A 2 -20.07 6.98 -9.23
N ASN A 3 -20.74 7.84 -8.47
CA ASN A 3 -20.21 9.15 -8.10
C ASN A 3 -19.21 8.94 -6.96
N ILE A 4 -18.00 8.50 -7.31
CA ILE A 4 -16.90 8.32 -6.35
C ILE A 4 -16.46 9.72 -5.92
N SER A 5 -16.43 9.99 -4.60
CA SER A 5 -15.96 11.26 -4.06
C SER A 5 -14.54 11.56 -4.55
N LEU A 6 -14.23 12.83 -4.82
CA LEU A 6 -12.88 13.27 -5.15
C LEU A 6 -11.87 12.83 -4.08
N ASP A 7 -12.24 12.92 -2.80
CA ASP A 7 -11.41 12.48 -1.68
C ASP A 7 -11.06 10.98 -1.75
N ALA A 8 -12.00 10.16 -2.24
CA ALA A 8 -11.78 8.73 -2.41
C ALA A 8 -10.85 8.44 -3.59
N VAL A 9 -10.94 9.22 -4.67
CA VAL A 9 -10.00 9.14 -5.80
C VAL A 9 -8.60 9.55 -5.38
N ASP A 10 -8.46 10.63 -4.62
CA ASP A 10 -7.17 11.11 -4.11
C ASP A 10 -6.53 10.10 -3.16
N SER A 11 -7.33 9.48 -2.28
CA SER A 11 -6.87 8.40 -1.39
C SER A 11 -6.38 7.17 -2.17
N ILE A 12 -7.08 6.78 -3.24
CA ILE A 12 -6.67 5.68 -4.12
C ILE A 12 -5.35 6.01 -4.82
N ASN A 13 -5.23 7.21 -5.40
CA ASN A 13 -4.02 7.64 -6.10
C ASN A 13 -2.82 7.67 -5.15
N SER A 14 -2.98 8.19 -3.93
CA SER A 14 -1.91 8.20 -2.94
C SER A 14 -1.42 6.80 -2.57
N LYS A 15 -2.34 5.83 -2.42
CA LYS A 15 -1.96 4.43 -2.15
C LYS A 15 -1.28 3.77 -3.36
N LEU A 16 -1.67 4.12 -4.59
CA LEU A 16 -1.00 3.66 -5.81
C LEU A 16 0.44 4.18 -5.90
N ASP A 17 0.67 5.45 -5.61
CA ASP A 17 2.01 6.05 -5.61
C ASP A 17 2.92 5.39 -4.57
N GLN A 18 2.39 5.13 -3.37
CA GLN A 18 3.12 4.39 -2.32
C GLN A 18 3.49 2.98 -2.77
N ALA A 19 2.55 2.25 -3.38
CA ALA A 19 2.82 0.91 -3.90
C ALA A 19 3.90 0.94 -4.99
N ASN A 20 3.86 1.91 -5.90
CA ASN A 20 4.84 2.06 -6.97
C ASN A 20 6.25 2.36 -6.43
N ALA A 21 6.36 3.21 -5.40
CA ALA A 21 7.63 3.49 -4.73
C ALA A 21 8.21 2.23 -4.07
N ILE A 22 7.38 1.47 -3.36
CA ILE A 22 7.77 0.19 -2.75
C ILE A 22 8.24 -0.80 -3.82
N THR A 23 7.50 -0.96 -4.92
CA THR A 23 7.87 -1.86 -6.01
C THR A 23 9.21 -1.48 -6.63
N THR A 24 9.47 -0.18 -6.83
CA THR A 24 10.74 0.31 -7.34
C THR A 24 11.91 -0.07 -6.43
N LEU A 25 11.74 0.11 -5.11
CA LEU A 25 12.77 -0.24 -4.12
C LEU A 25 13.01 -1.76 -4.06
N LEU A 26 11.96 -2.57 -4.15
CA LEU A 26 12.07 -4.03 -4.20
C LEU A 26 12.76 -4.53 -5.49
N MET A 27 12.55 -3.85 -6.62
CA MET A 27 13.27 -4.15 -7.86
C MET A 27 14.77 -3.86 -7.72
N SER A 28 15.15 -2.80 -7.02
CA SER A 28 16.56 -2.49 -6.73
C SER A 28 17.27 -3.58 -5.90
N GLU A 29 16.53 -4.31 -5.06
CA GLU A 29 17.05 -5.45 -4.29
C GLU A 29 17.33 -6.71 -5.13
N CYS A 30 16.68 -6.81 -6.30
CA CYS A 30 16.86 -7.92 -7.24
C CYS A 30 18.14 -7.73 -8.09
N ASP A 31 18.63 -6.50 -8.19
CA ASP A 31 19.92 -6.17 -8.81
C ASP A 31 21.04 -6.25 -7.75
N LYS A 32 22.16 -6.88 -8.11
CA LYS A 32 23.29 -7.07 -7.22
C LYS A 32 24.06 -5.76 -6.96
N ASP A 33 23.96 -4.80 -7.87
CA ASP A 33 24.72 -3.56 -7.84
C ASP A 33 23.96 -2.39 -7.19
N THR A 34 22.64 -2.53 -6.99
CA THR A 34 21.77 -1.46 -6.43
C THR A 34 21.05 -1.86 -5.15
N LYS A 35 21.62 -2.81 -4.41
CA LYS A 35 21.08 -3.23 -3.11
C LYS A 35 20.86 -2.04 -2.19
N LEU A 36 19.69 -1.99 -1.58
CA LEU A 36 19.32 -1.03 -0.56
C LEU A 36 20.21 -1.20 0.68
N SER A 37 20.42 -0.11 1.39
CA SER A 37 20.98 -0.15 2.74
C SER A 37 20.03 -0.86 3.70
N ASP A 38 20.54 -1.41 4.79
CA ASP A 38 19.71 -2.09 5.79
C ASP A 38 18.66 -1.16 6.41
N GLU A 39 18.99 0.12 6.58
CA GLU A 39 18.04 1.15 7.01
C GLU A 39 16.89 1.31 6.01
N LEU A 40 17.21 1.44 4.71
CA LEU A 40 16.20 1.61 3.67
C LEU A 40 15.36 0.35 3.47
N ARG A 41 15.95 -0.84 3.61
CA ARG A 41 15.21 -2.12 3.67
C ARG A 41 14.20 -2.14 4.82
N SER A 42 14.62 -1.70 6.01
CA SER A 42 13.74 -1.64 7.19
C SER A 42 12.55 -0.73 6.93
N TYR A 43 12.77 0.45 6.34
CA TYR A 43 11.69 1.37 5.97
C TYR A 43 10.73 0.78 4.92
N VAL A 44 11.26 0.11 3.90
CA VAL A 44 10.43 -0.58 2.90
C VAL A 44 9.58 -1.67 3.53
N LEU A 45 10.16 -2.48 4.42
CA LEU A 45 9.43 -3.52 5.14
C LEU A 45 8.33 -2.94 6.03
N TRP A 46 8.61 -1.84 6.72
CA TRP A 46 7.62 -1.15 7.53
C TRP A 46 6.47 -0.59 6.68
N ALA A 47 6.78 0.07 5.56
CA ALA A 47 5.77 0.59 4.64
C ALA A 47 4.88 -0.51 4.04
N ILE A 48 5.45 -1.67 3.69
CA ILE A 48 4.70 -2.86 3.25
C ILE A 48 3.75 -3.34 4.36
N SER A 49 4.26 -3.44 5.59
CA SER A 49 3.46 -3.88 6.75
C SER A 49 2.28 -2.95 7.03
N ASP A 50 2.50 -1.64 6.96
CA ASP A 50 1.45 -0.63 7.13
C ASP A 50 0.40 -0.75 6.02
N LEU A 51 0.83 -0.87 4.76
CA LEU A 51 -0.08 -1.03 3.62
C LEU A 51 -0.94 -2.29 3.74
N ILE A 52 -0.35 -3.42 4.15
CA ILE A 52 -1.08 -4.68 4.41
C ILE A 52 -2.09 -4.49 5.54
N THR A 53 -1.71 -3.80 6.61
CA THR A 53 -2.56 -3.56 7.78
C THR A 53 -3.76 -2.69 7.43
N ASP A 54 -3.52 -1.60 6.71
CA ASP A 54 -4.57 -0.72 6.20
C ASP A 54 -5.53 -1.46 5.27
N SER A 55 -4.99 -2.26 4.36
CA SER A 55 -5.79 -3.06 3.43
C SER A 55 -6.68 -4.05 4.20
N LYS A 56 -6.13 -4.74 5.20
CA LYS A 56 -6.91 -5.65 6.07
C LYS A 56 -8.05 -4.91 6.78
N LYS A 57 -7.79 -3.73 7.35
CA LYS A 57 -8.83 -2.92 8.03
C LYS A 57 -9.95 -2.54 7.07
N LEU A 58 -9.62 -2.12 5.85
CA LEU A 58 -10.59 -1.79 4.80
C LEU A 58 -11.47 -3.01 4.48
N PHE A 59 -10.87 -4.16 4.20
CA PHE A 59 -11.64 -5.38 3.91
C PHE A 59 -12.51 -5.83 5.08
N SER A 60 -11.99 -5.80 6.31
CA SER A 60 -12.76 -6.13 7.51
C SER A 60 -13.97 -5.20 7.68
N SER A 61 -13.77 -3.89 7.52
CA SER A 61 -14.86 -2.90 7.60
C SER A 61 -15.95 -3.13 6.55
N GLU A 62 -15.57 -3.59 5.35
CA GLU A 62 -16.52 -3.88 4.28
C GLU A 62 -17.32 -5.18 4.53
N THR A 63 -16.67 -6.20 5.09
CA THR A 63 -17.32 -7.49 5.42
C THR A 63 -18.25 -7.38 6.65
N GLU A 64 -17.88 -6.60 7.65
CA GLU A 64 -18.73 -6.34 8.83
C GLU A 64 -19.94 -5.45 8.49
N SER A 65 -19.77 -4.49 7.56
CA SER A 65 -20.87 -3.68 7.04
C SER A 65 -21.90 -4.50 6.26
N LYS A 66 -21.46 -5.54 5.53
CA LYS A 66 -22.34 -6.45 4.77
C LYS A 66 -23.00 -7.55 5.62
N GLY A 67 -22.47 -7.87 6.81
CA GLY A 67 -23.04 -8.85 7.74
C GLY A 67 -24.20 -8.35 8.60
N ARG A 68 -24.48 -7.03 8.60
CA ARG A 68 -25.67 -6.42 9.21
C ARG A 68 -26.74 -6.16 8.14
N LYS A 69 -27.35 -7.23 7.62
CA LYS A 69 -28.64 -7.18 6.93
C LYS A 69 -29.49 -8.37 7.33
#